data_AF-A0A1D6NEM4-F1
#
_entry.id   AF-A0A1D6NEM4-F1
#
_cell.length_a   1.000
_cell.length_b   1.000
_cell.length_c   1.000
_cell.angle_alpha   90.00
_cell.angle_beta   90.00
_cell.angle_gamma   90.00
#
_symmetry.space_group_name_H-M   'P 1'
#
loop_
_entity.id
_entity.type
_entity.pdbx_description
1 polymer ?
#
loop_
_entity_poly.entity_id
_entity_poly.type
_entity_poly.pdbx_seq_one_letter_code
_entity_poly.pdbx_strand_id
1 'polypeptide(L)'
;MPFGSKAKAYIDSKSLAYLTAKQALADFAVQLTDLKRNLSAEGSPVVLFGDSYGGMLAAWIRLKYPHIAIGALASSAPILQFEDIVPSTIFYDLVSDDFRRESLSCFLKIKDSWKELDDQANKQDGLLKLSKTFHLCQTLKTSGDLSDWLSSAYSYLAMVDYPLSSKFLRPLPANPIKKLVCRNIDSQPKGTGTLERICA
;
A
#
# COMPACT_ATOMS: atom_id res chain seq x y z
N MET A 1 18.40 4.98 -16.67
CA MET A 1 17.23 5.89 -16.63
C MET A 1 17.10 6.56 -17.98
N PRO A 2 15.92 6.52 -18.63
CA PRO A 2 15.65 7.29 -19.85
C PRO A 2 16.04 8.77 -19.66
N PHE A 3 16.45 9.43 -20.74
CA PHE A 3 16.85 10.86 -20.73
C PHE A 3 18.06 11.20 -19.82
N GLY A 4 18.83 10.20 -19.38
CA GLY A 4 20.10 10.36 -18.67
C GLY A 4 20.01 10.67 -17.18
N SER A 5 18.89 11.21 -16.67
CA SER A 5 18.68 11.43 -15.24
C SER A 5 17.20 11.44 -14.86
N LYS A 6 16.90 11.21 -13.57
CA LYS A 6 15.53 11.30 -13.04
C LYS A 6 14.95 12.71 -13.21
N ALA A 7 15.75 13.75 -12.99
CA ALA A 7 15.29 15.13 -13.16
C ALA A 7 14.84 15.41 -14.60
N LYS A 8 15.59 14.92 -15.60
CA LYS A 8 15.22 15.05 -17.02
C LYS A 8 14.03 14.18 -17.41
N ALA A 9 13.93 12.96 -16.87
CA ALA A 9 12.84 12.06 -17.18
C ALA A 9 11.46 12.53 -16.64
N TYR A 10 11.44 13.36 -15.59
CA TYR A 10 10.21 13.85 -14.95
C TYR A 10 9.96 15.35 -15.17
N ILE A 11 10.67 15.98 -16.13
CA ILE A 11 10.65 17.43 -16.31
C ILE A 11 9.33 17.97 -16.89
N ASP A 12 8.71 17.23 -17.82
CA ASP A 12 7.50 17.68 -18.51
C ASP A 12 6.64 16.50 -18.98
N SER A 13 5.45 16.81 -19.51
CA SER A 13 4.52 15.80 -20.02
C SER A 13 5.04 15.04 -21.24
N LYS A 14 5.98 15.61 -22.02
CA LYS A 14 6.53 14.97 -23.21
C LYS A 14 7.49 13.84 -22.82
N SER A 15 8.32 14.04 -21.81
CA SER A 15 9.18 12.97 -21.28
C SER A 15 8.37 11.92 -20.50
N LEU A 16 7.34 12.35 -19.75
CA LEU A 16 6.44 11.45 -19.02
C LEU A 16 5.54 10.61 -19.93
N ALA A 17 5.28 11.02 -21.17
CA ALA A 17 4.49 10.24 -22.13
C ALA A 17 5.06 8.84 -22.41
N TYR A 18 6.36 8.62 -22.14
CA TYR A 18 7.01 7.32 -22.26
C TYR A 18 6.84 6.43 -21.03
N LEU A 19 6.40 6.97 -19.89
CA LEU A 19 6.16 6.22 -18.65
C LEU A 19 4.82 5.47 -18.74
N THR A 20 4.83 4.36 -19.48
CA THR A 20 3.64 3.52 -19.67
C THR A 20 3.96 2.06 -19.42
N ALA A 21 2.96 1.28 -18.98
CA ALA A 21 3.10 -0.17 -18.84
C ALA A 21 3.50 -0.82 -20.17
N LYS A 22 2.94 -0.36 -21.31
CA LYS A 22 3.26 -0.87 -22.66
C LYS A 22 4.75 -0.76 -22.97
N GLN A 23 5.36 0.39 -22.69
CA GLN A 23 6.80 0.59 -22.89
C GLN A 23 7.62 -0.32 -21.97
N ALA A 24 7.24 -0.41 -20.69
CA ALA A 24 7.91 -1.33 -19.76
C ALA A 24 7.87 -2.80 -20.23
N LEU A 25 6.74 -3.26 -20.80
CA LEU A 25 6.65 -4.62 -21.35
C LEU A 25 7.59 -4.81 -22.55
N ALA A 26 7.67 -3.82 -23.43
CA ALA A 26 8.55 -3.85 -24.58
C ALA A 26 10.03 -3.86 -24.14
N ASP A 27 10.39 -3.05 -23.14
CA ASP A 27 11.73 -3.02 -22.56
C ASP A 27 12.13 -4.41 -22.02
N PHE A 28 11.25 -5.09 -21.28
CA PHE A 28 11.52 -6.44 -20.80
C PHE A 28 11.67 -7.46 -21.95
N ALA A 29 10.84 -7.36 -22.99
CA ALA A 29 10.92 -8.28 -24.13
C ALA A 29 12.25 -8.14 -24.89
N VAL A 30 12.69 -6.89 -25.14
CA VAL A 30 13.98 -6.61 -25.79
C VAL A 30 15.13 -7.06 -24.88
N GLN A 31 15.11 -6.66 -23.61
CA GLN A 31 16.16 -6.99 -22.65
C GLN A 31 16.35 -8.50 -22.50
N LEU A 32 15.27 -9.28 -22.39
CA LEU A 32 15.35 -10.74 -22.29
C LEU A 32 15.89 -11.37 -23.57
N THR A 33 15.50 -10.86 -24.74
CA THR A 33 16.00 -11.34 -26.03
C THR A 33 17.50 -11.10 -26.16
N ASP A 34 17.95 -9.89 -25.84
CA ASP A 34 19.36 -9.51 -25.92
C ASP A 34 20.22 -10.24 -24.89
N LEU A 35 19.71 -10.41 -23.66
CA LEU A 35 20.38 -11.16 -22.61
C LEU A 35 20.59 -12.63 -23.02
N LYS A 36 19.57 -13.27 -23.59
CA LYS A 36 19.68 -14.65 -24.07
C LYS A 36 20.72 -14.79 -25.17
N ARG A 37 20.77 -13.85 -26.13
CA ARG A 37 21.82 -13.83 -27.18
C ARG A 37 23.21 -13.65 -26.60
N ASN A 38 23.37 -12.67 -25.72
CA ASN A 38 24.68 -12.35 -25.13
C ASN A 38 25.24 -13.50 -24.28
N LEU A 39 24.35 -14.31 -23.69
CA LEU A 39 24.72 -15.49 -22.90
C LEU A 39 24.71 -16.80 -23.70
N SER A 40 24.46 -16.78 -25.02
CA SER A 40 24.30 -17.99 -25.86
C SER A 40 23.25 -18.97 -25.29
N ALA A 41 22.15 -18.42 -24.79
CA ALA A 41 21.08 -19.10 -24.04
C ALA A 41 19.72 -18.99 -24.74
N GLU A 42 19.68 -18.90 -26.08
CA GLU A 42 18.46 -18.68 -26.87
C GLU A 42 17.40 -19.78 -26.66
N GLY A 43 17.83 -21.02 -26.43
CA GLY A 43 16.96 -22.16 -26.14
C GLY A 43 16.44 -22.21 -24.70
N SER A 44 16.96 -21.40 -23.78
CA SER A 44 16.62 -21.48 -22.36
C SER A 44 15.20 -20.97 -22.09
N PRO A 45 14.37 -21.72 -21.32
CA PRO A 45 13.05 -21.26 -20.91
C PRO A 45 13.17 -20.10 -19.92
N VAL A 46 12.24 -19.14 -20.01
CA VAL A 46 12.16 -17.99 -19.09
C VAL A 46 10.85 -18.07 -18.33
N VAL A 47 10.92 -17.90 -17.01
CA VAL A 47 9.75 -17.76 -16.13
C VAL A 47 9.80 -16.37 -15.49
N LEU A 48 8.69 -15.66 -15.56
CA LEU A 48 8.56 -14.30 -15.02
C LEU A 48 8.06 -14.37 -13.58
N PHE A 49 8.60 -13.50 -12.72
CA PHE A 49 8.17 -13.38 -11.33
C PHE A 49 7.85 -11.92 -11.04
N GLY A 50 6.74 -11.68 -10.36
CA GLY A 50 6.39 -10.34 -9.92
C GLY A 50 5.36 -10.35 -8.80
N ASP A 51 5.42 -9.32 -7.95
CA ASP A 51 4.41 -9.03 -6.93
C ASP A 51 3.68 -7.72 -7.24
N SER A 52 2.47 -7.52 -6.72
CA SER A 52 1.76 -6.23 -6.83
C SER A 52 1.69 -5.74 -8.28
N TYR A 53 2.08 -4.49 -8.56
CA TYR A 53 2.21 -3.98 -9.92
C TYR A 53 3.20 -4.80 -10.78
N GLY A 54 4.32 -5.26 -10.22
CA GLY A 54 5.24 -6.17 -10.90
C GLY A 54 4.59 -7.50 -11.30
N GLY A 55 3.67 -8.01 -10.49
CA GLY A 55 2.86 -9.19 -10.80
C GLY A 55 1.88 -8.93 -11.94
N MET A 56 1.29 -7.74 -12.01
CA MET A 56 0.48 -7.31 -13.16
C MET A 56 1.32 -7.27 -14.43
N LEU A 57 2.53 -6.69 -14.36
CA LEU A 57 3.48 -6.69 -15.49
C LEU A 57 3.87 -8.11 -15.90
N ALA A 58 4.21 -8.99 -14.96
CA ALA A 58 4.57 -10.38 -15.24
C ALA A 58 3.44 -11.12 -15.97
N ALA A 59 2.19 -10.97 -15.50
CA ALA A 59 1.01 -11.53 -16.16
C ALA A 59 0.83 -10.94 -17.58
N TRP A 60 0.93 -9.62 -17.73
CA TRP A 60 0.73 -8.97 -19.02
C TRP A 60 1.81 -9.27 -20.05
N ILE A 61 3.08 -9.42 -19.65
CA ILE A 61 4.16 -9.86 -20.55
C ILE A 61 3.85 -11.27 -21.04
N ARG A 62 3.46 -12.20 -20.14
CA ARG A 62 3.12 -13.55 -20.56
C ARG A 62 1.96 -13.57 -21.56
N LEU A 63 0.97 -12.68 -21.39
CA LEU A 63 -0.16 -12.55 -22.32
C LEU A 63 0.20 -11.90 -23.66
N LYS A 64 1.04 -10.85 -23.66
CA LYS A 64 1.37 -10.06 -24.86
C LYS A 64 2.59 -10.57 -25.63
N TYR A 65 3.54 -11.18 -24.94
CA TYR A 65 4.79 -11.72 -25.48
C TYR A 65 4.97 -13.20 -25.08
N PRO A 66 4.03 -14.09 -25.43
CA PRO A 66 4.09 -15.50 -25.02
C PRO A 66 5.29 -16.26 -25.61
N HIS A 67 5.96 -15.71 -26.63
CA HIS A 67 7.17 -16.26 -27.23
C HIS A 67 8.45 -15.94 -26.42
N ILE A 68 8.39 -15.00 -25.47
CA ILE A 68 9.55 -14.58 -24.67
C ILE A 68 9.69 -15.42 -23.40
N ALA A 69 8.59 -15.71 -22.72
CA ALA A 69 8.57 -16.43 -21.45
C ALA A 69 7.53 -17.55 -21.45
N ILE A 70 7.86 -18.72 -20.90
CA ILE A 70 6.99 -19.90 -20.87
C ILE A 70 5.90 -19.82 -19.79
N GLY A 71 6.08 -18.97 -18.79
CA GLY A 71 5.14 -18.80 -17.68
C GLY A 71 5.41 -17.55 -16.85
N ALA A 72 4.48 -17.22 -15.96
CA ALA A 72 4.58 -16.10 -15.03
C ALA A 72 3.96 -16.46 -13.68
N LEU A 73 4.66 -16.13 -12.59
CA LEU A 73 4.12 -16.08 -11.23
C LEU A 73 3.75 -14.63 -10.91
N ALA A 74 2.45 -14.34 -10.91
CA ALA A 74 1.88 -13.04 -10.58
C ALA A 74 1.31 -13.06 -9.15
N SER A 75 2.15 -12.74 -8.17
CA SER A 75 1.78 -12.77 -6.74
C SER A 75 1.05 -11.49 -6.34
N SER A 76 -0.10 -11.61 -5.66
CA SER A 76 -0.86 -10.46 -5.16
C SER A 76 -1.07 -9.35 -6.20
N ALA A 77 -1.28 -9.72 -7.46
CA ALA A 77 -1.41 -8.80 -8.58
C ALA A 77 -2.88 -8.36 -8.76
N PRO A 78 -3.23 -7.08 -8.53
CA PRO A 78 -4.61 -6.61 -8.59
C PRO A 78 -5.07 -6.36 -10.04
N ILE A 79 -4.98 -7.38 -10.92
CA ILE A 79 -5.30 -7.26 -12.35
C ILE A 79 -6.78 -6.97 -12.65
N LEU A 80 -7.67 -7.16 -11.67
CA LEU A 80 -9.10 -6.87 -11.76
C LEU A 80 -9.50 -5.54 -11.12
N GLN A 81 -8.57 -4.80 -10.49
CA GLN A 81 -8.86 -3.56 -9.77
C GLN A 81 -8.97 -2.36 -10.73
N PHE A 82 -9.86 -2.45 -11.72
CA PHE A 82 -10.08 -1.43 -12.74
C PHE A 82 -11.56 -1.21 -12.99
N GLU A 83 -11.92 0.04 -13.26
CA GLU A 83 -13.26 0.46 -13.67
C GLU A 83 -14.33 -0.12 -12.72
N ASP A 84 -15.34 -0.78 -13.27
CA ASP A 84 -16.46 -1.37 -12.53
C ASP A 84 -16.35 -2.90 -12.40
N ILE A 85 -15.16 -3.48 -12.59
CA ILE A 85 -14.95 -4.94 -12.50
C ILE A 85 -15.15 -5.43 -11.05
N VAL A 86 -14.72 -4.64 -10.07
CA VAL A 86 -14.88 -4.91 -8.63
C VAL A 86 -15.40 -3.66 -7.92
N PRO A 87 -16.10 -3.80 -6.77
CA PRO A 87 -16.56 -2.65 -6.00
C PRO A 87 -15.41 -1.73 -5.60
N SER A 88 -15.60 -0.41 -5.70
CA SER A 88 -14.57 0.59 -5.39
C SER A 88 -14.13 0.57 -3.91
N THR A 89 -14.99 0.08 -3.01
CA THR A 89 -14.73 -0.01 -1.55
C THR A 89 -13.97 -1.26 -1.14
N ILE A 90 -13.87 -2.28 -2.02
CA ILE A 90 -13.42 -3.64 -1.64
C ILE A 90 -12.08 -3.64 -0.92
N PHE A 91 -11.17 -2.76 -1.31
CA PHE A 91 -9.86 -2.63 -0.67
C PHE A 91 -9.99 -2.24 0.81
N TYR A 92 -10.79 -1.20 1.11
CA TYR A 92 -10.99 -0.72 2.47
C TYR A 92 -11.87 -1.65 3.32
N ASP A 93 -12.79 -2.38 2.68
CA ASP A 93 -13.58 -3.41 3.34
C ASP A 93 -12.67 -4.56 3.81
N LEU A 94 -11.73 -5.01 2.96
CA LEU A 94 -10.74 -6.03 3.31
C LEU A 94 -9.77 -5.56 4.40
N VAL A 95 -9.28 -4.31 4.31
CA VAL A 95 -8.45 -3.69 5.37
C VAL A 95 -9.22 -3.70 6.69
N SER A 96 -10.48 -3.26 6.68
CA SER A 96 -11.33 -3.26 7.88
C SER A 96 -11.50 -4.66 8.49
N ASP A 97 -11.67 -5.67 7.64
CA ASP A 97 -11.81 -7.06 8.07
C ASP A 97 -10.52 -7.64 8.67
N ASP A 98 -9.32 -7.21 8.25
CA ASP A 98 -8.06 -7.61 8.90
C ASP A 98 -8.04 -7.22 10.38
N PHE A 99 -8.38 -5.97 10.70
CA PHE A 99 -8.48 -5.51 12.10
C PHE A 99 -9.59 -6.22 12.86
N ARG A 100 -10.74 -6.46 12.20
CA ARG A 100 -11.89 -7.15 12.80
C ARG A 100 -11.58 -8.60 13.15
N ARG A 101 -10.81 -9.31 12.31
CA ARG A 101 -10.37 -10.68 12.56
C ARG A 101 -9.45 -10.79 13.77
N GLU A 102 -8.61 -9.78 14.00
CA GLU A 102 -7.73 -9.76 15.17
C GLU A 102 -8.46 -9.36 16.46
N SER A 103 -9.32 -8.34 16.43
CA SER A 103 -10.16 -7.98 17.56
C SER A 103 -11.38 -7.16 17.14
N LEU A 104 -12.58 -7.64 17.50
CA LEU A 104 -13.82 -6.90 17.27
C LEU A 104 -13.85 -5.57 18.06
N SER A 105 -13.30 -5.56 19.27
CA SER A 105 -13.19 -4.34 20.09
C SER A 105 -12.31 -3.30 19.43
N CYS A 106 -11.12 -3.71 18.96
CA CYS A 106 -10.19 -2.88 18.21
C CYS A 106 -10.86 -2.27 16.97
N PHE A 107 -11.49 -3.10 16.15
CA PHE A 107 -12.21 -2.65 14.95
C PHE A 107 -13.30 -1.63 15.27
N LEU A 108 -14.16 -1.90 16.26
CA LEU A 108 -15.22 -0.97 16.66
C LEU A 108 -14.65 0.35 17.18
N LYS A 109 -13.55 0.32 17.93
CA LYS A 109 -12.88 1.54 18.40
C LYS A 109 -12.29 2.37 17.28
N ILE A 110 -11.65 1.74 16.29
CA ILE A 110 -11.17 2.44 15.09
C ILE A 110 -12.35 3.06 14.35
N LYS A 111 -13.44 2.31 14.14
CA LYS A 111 -14.64 2.78 13.47
C LYS A 111 -15.28 3.99 14.17
N ASP A 112 -15.41 3.94 15.50
CA ASP A 112 -15.98 5.03 16.29
C ASP A 112 -15.07 6.27 16.30
N SER A 113 -13.75 6.07 16.21
CA SER A 113 -12.76 7.15 16.29
C SER A 113 -12.89 8.17 15.17
N TRP A 114 -13.33 7.78 13.98
CA TRP A 114 -13.49 8.69 12.84
C TRP A 114 -14.48 9.81 13.15
N LYS A 115 -15.64 9.45 13.70
CA LYS A 115 -16.65 10.42 14.10
C LYS A 115 -16.15 11.30 15.24
N GLU A 116 -15.49 10.71 16.24
CA GLU A 116 -14.99 11.44 17.40
C GLU A 116 -13.88 12.43 17.02
N LEU A 117 -13.06 12.09 16.02
CA LEU A 117 -12.03 12.96 15.45
C LEU A 117 -12.66 14.20 14.81
N ASP A 118 -13.66 14.02 13.94
CA ASP A 118 -14.37 15.13 13.31
C ASP A 118 -15.14 15.99 14.33
N ASP A 119 -15.86 15.36 15.26
CA ASP A 119 -16.58 16.05 16.32
C ASP A 119 -15.61 16.86 17.22
N GLN A 120 -14.40 16.35 17.46
CA GLN A 120 -13.37 17.05 18.23
C GLN A 120 -12.73 18.20 17.43
N ALA A 121 -12.51 18.02 16.13
CA ALA A 121 -11.96 19.06 15.25
C ALA A 121 -12.88 20.28 15.12
N ASN A 122 -14.20 20.07 15.17
CA ASN A 122 -15.21 21.14 15.06
C ASN A 122 -15.36 21.99 16.32
N LYS A 123 -14.73 21.62 17.44
CA LYS A 123 -14.76 22.41 18.69
C LYS A 123 -13.73 23.54 18.64
N GLN A 124 -13.94 24.55 19.49
CA GLN A 124 -12.94 25.59 19.73
C GLN A 124 -11.63 24.95 20.20
N ASP A 125 -10.51 25.34 19.57
CA ASP A 125 -9.17 24.76 19.75
C ASP A 125 -9.08 23.23 19.54
N GLY A 126 -10.06 22.65 18.86
CA GLY A 126 -10.19 21.22 18.60
C GLY A 126 -9.00 20.62 17.88
N LEU A 127 -8.58 21.24 16.77
CA LEU A 127 -7.42 20.84 15.97
C LEU A 127 -6.11 20.94 16.75
N LEU A 128 -5.95 21.96 17.60
CA LEU A 128 -4.78 22.10 18.46
C LEU A 128 -4.72 20.97 19.49
N LYS A 129 -5.88 20.62 20.08
CA LYS A 129 -5.98 19.50 21.02
C LYS A 129 -5.68 18.16 20.32
N LEU A 130 -6.23 17.91 19.14
CA LEU A 130 -5.91 16.72 18.34
C LEU A 130 -4.41 16.64 18.03
N SER A 131 -3.81 17.75 17.61
CA SER A 131 -2.37 17.79 17.28
C SER A 131 -1.50 17.42 18.48
N LYS A 132 -1.89 17.87 19.69
CA LYS A 132 -1.21 17.51 20.94
C LYS A 132 -1.44 16.05 21.32
N THR A 133 -2.68 15.56 21.24
CA THR A 133 -3.02 14.16 21.54
C THR A 133 -2.24 13.20 20.65
N PHE A 134 -2.15 13.49 19.35
CA PHE A 134 -1.44 12.67 18.36
C PHE A 134 0.07 12.96 18.26
N HIS A 135 0.62 13.80 19.14
CA HIS A 135 2.05 14.16 19.19
C HIS A 135 2.61 14.62 17.83
N LEU A 136 1.83 15.40 17.08
CA LEU A 136 2.20 15.86 15.75
C LEU A 136 3.24 17.00 15.80
N CYS A 137 4.13 17.06 14.82
CA CYS A 137 5.16 18.10 14.74
C CYS A 137 4.59 19.49 14.42
N GLN A 138 3.43 19.55 13.79
CA GLN A 138 2.74 20.78 13.39
C GLN A 138 1.26 20.69 13.77
N THR A 139 0.65 21.85 13.98
CA THR A 139 -0.80 21.93 14.21
C THR A 139 -1.55 21.57 12.93
N LEU A 140 -2.54 20.70 13.05
CA LEU A 140 -3.44 20.30 11.98
C LEU A 140 -4.19 21.50 11.41
N LYS A 141 -4.34 21.53 10.09
CA LYS A 141 -5.16 22.52 9.38
C LYS A 141 -6.59 22.03 9.24
N THR A 142 -6.77 20.73 9.01
CA THR A 142 -8.08 20.08 8.87
C THR A 142 -8.11 18.74 9.60
N SER A 143 -9.30 18.21 9.91
CA SER A 143 -9.44 16.82 10.39
C SER A 143 -9.07 15.80 9.32
N GLY A 144 -9.34 16.13 8.04
CA GLY A 144 -9.02 15.31 6.88
C GLY A 144 -7.55 14.93 6.81
N ASP A 145 -6.62 15.85 7.09
CA ASP A 145 -5.18 15.56 7.10
C ASP A 145 -4.82 14.39 8.05
N LEU A 146 -5.44 14.36 9.24
CA LEU A 146 -5.22 13.29 10.21
C LEU A 146 -5.95 12.01 9.80
N SER A 147 -7.19 12.12 9.32
CA SER A 147 -7.98 10.98 8.88
C SER A 147 -7.35 10.24 7.70
N ASP A 148 -6.84 10.97 6.71
CA ASP A 148 -6.15 10.42 5.54
C ASP A 148 -4.84 9.73 5.94
N TRP A 149 -4.10 10.32 6.88
CA TRP A 149 -2.88 9.71 7.41
C TRP A 149 -3.16 8.41 8.16
N LEU A 150 -4.17 8.39 9.05
CA LEU A 150 -4.58 7.19 9.78
C LEU A 150 -5.08 6.10 8.82
N SER A 151 -5.92 6.46 7.85
CA SER A 151 -6.42 5.54 6.82
C SER A 151 -5.28 4.91 6.02
N SER A 152 -4.29 5.72 5.64
CA SER A 152 -3.07 5.24 5.00
C SER A 152 -2.27 4.31 5.90
N ALA A 153 -2.12 4.64 7.19
CA ALA A 153 -1.41 3.81 8.15
C ALA A 153 -2.06 2.43 8.31
N TYR A 154 -3.38 2.35 8.46
CA TYR A 154 -4.11 1.08 8.54
C TYR A 154 -3.99 0.26 7.26
N SER A 155 -4.10 0.91 6.09
CA SER A 155 -3.92 0.26 4.80
C SER A 155 -2.52 -0.34 4.65
N TYR A 156 -1.48 0.40 5.03
CA TYR A 156 -0.12 -0.10 4.99
C TYR A 156 0.08 -1.27 5.94
N LEU A 157 -0.44 -1.20 7.16
CA LEU A 157 -0.34 -2.28 8.15
C LEU A 157 -1.00 -3.57 7.64
N ALA A 158 -2.19 -3.47 7.04
CA ALA A 158 -2.88 -4.61 6.41
C ALA A 158 -2.03 -5.24 5.30
N MET A 159 -1.40 -4.42 4.45
CA MET A 159 -0.53 -4.92 3.38
C MET A 159 0.72 -5.64 3.87
N VAL A 160 1.17 -5.39 5.11
CA VAL A 160 2.41 -5.96 5.67
C VAL A 160 2.19 -6.70 6.99
N ASP A 161 1.00 -7.27 7.21
CA ASP A 161 0.66 -8.04 8.41
C ASP A 161 1.30 -9.45 8.40
N TYR A 162 2.62 -9.49 8.25
CA TYR A 162 3.38 -10.73 8.14
C TYR A 162 3.51 -11.44 9.49
N PRO A 163 3.53 -12.79 9.51
CA PRO A 163 3.71 -13.55 10.75
C PRO A 163 5.13 -13.46 11.33
N LEU A 164 6.06 -12.83 10.62
CA LEU A 164 7.45 -12.62 10.99
C LEU A 164 7.79 -11.13 10.95
N SER A 165 8.83 -10.75 11.70
CA SER A 165 9.37 -9.39 11.63
C SER A 165 9.87 -9.10 10.22
N SER A 166 9.52 -7.94 9.68
CA SER A 166 9.87 -7.54 8.31
C SER A 166 10.33 -6.09 8.24
N LYS A 167 11.07 -5.76 7.17
CA LYS A 167 11.58 -4.40 6.91
C LYS A 167 11.25 -3.94 5.48
N PHE A 168 10.15 -4.42 4.91
CA PHE A 168 9.81 -4.16 3.51
C PHE A 168 9.47 -2.68 3.27
N LEU A 169 8.34 -2.21 3.82
CA LEU A 169 7.98 -0.78 3.76
C LEU A 169 8.59 -0.01 4.94
N ARG A 170 8.49 -0.60 6.13
CA ARG A 170 9.09 -0.09 7.38
C ARG A 170 9.48 -1.28 8.27
N PRO A 171 10.40 -1.08 9.22
CA PRO A 171 10.65 -2.09 10.25
C PRO A 171 9.41 -2.30 11.11
N LEU A 172 8.83 -3.49 11.04
CA LEU A 172 7.63 -3.88 11.79
C LEU A 172 7.82 -5.27 12.41
N PRO A 173 7.28 -5.50 13.62
CA PRO A 173 7.32 -6.80 14.26
C PRO A 173 6.38 -7.80 13.55
N ALA A 174 6.48 -9.06 13.94
CA ALA A 174 5.54 -10.10 13.54
C ALA A 174 4.10 -9.79 13.98
N ASN A 175 3.14 -9.91 13.05
CA ASN A 175 1.71 -9.65 13.22
C ASN A 175 1.47 -8.23 13.76
N PRO A 176 1.88 -7.19 13.01
CA PRO A 176 1.81 -5.80 13.47
C PRO A 176 0.38 -5.34 13.81
N ILE A 177 -0.66 -5.79 13.11
CA ILE A 177 -2.05 -5.41 13.45
C ILE A 177 -2.39 -5.91 14.85
N LYS A 178 -2.15 -7.19 15.12
CA LYS A 178 -2.40 -7.82 16.40
C LYS A 178 -1.56 -7.21 17.53
N LYS A 179 -0.24 -7.14 17.32
CA LYS A 179 0.72 -6.89 18.40
C LYS A 179 0.95 -5.41 18.70
N LEU A 180 0.82 -4.55 17.70
CA LEU A 180 1.01 -3.11 17.88
C LEU A 180 -0.34 -2.40 18.02
N VAL A 181 -1.27 -2.59 17.09
CA VAL A 181 -2.49 -1.77 17.08
C VAL A 181 -3.53 -2.31 18.04
N CYS A 182 -4.05 -3.51 17.78
CA CYS A 182 -5.20 -4.00 18.54
C CYS A 182 -4.87 -4.31 19.99
N ARG A 183 -3.68 -4.84 20.28
CA ARG A 183 -3.20 -5.01 21.66
C ARG A 183 -3.12 -3.68 22.40
N ASN A 184 -2.60 -2.62 21.78
CA ASN A 184 -2.52 -1.30 22.44
C ASN A 184 -3.91 -0.76 22.72
N ILE A 185 -4.80 -0.76 21.72
CA ILE A 185 -6.17 -0.26 21.85
C ILE A 185 -6.94 -1.00 22.96
N ASP A 186 -6.87 -2.33 22.97
CA ASP A 186 -7.63 -3.17 23.91
C ASP A 186 -7.04 -3.16 25.32
N SER A 187 -5.73 -2.93 25.47
CA SER A 187 -5.04 -2.92 26.77
C SER A 187 -5.21 -1.63 27.58
N GLN A 188 -5.73 -0.55 26.97
CA GLN A 188 -5.87 0.73 27.67
C GLN A 188 -6.90 0.66 28.83
N PRO A 189 -6.64 1.34 29.96
CA PRO A 189 -7.52 1.36 31.14
C PRO A 189 -8.97 1.76 30.85
N LYS A 190 -9.92 1.23 31.63
CA LYS A 190 -11.33 1.65 31.58
C LYS A 190 -11.40 3.15 31.90
N GLY A 191 -11.96 3.94 30.98
CA GLY A 191 -12.04 5.40 31.08
C GLY A 191 -11.13 6.16 30.11
N THR A 192 -10.12 5.51 29.49
CA THR A 192 -9.34 6.13 28.40
C THR A 192 -10.25 6.41 27.20
N GLY A 193 -10.27 7.66 26.74
CA GLY A 193 -11.05 8.09 25.58
C GLY A 193 -10.62 7.41 24.29
N THR A 194 -11.48 7.45 23.27
CA THR A 194 -11.26 6.72 22.02
C THR A 194 -10.03 7.25 21.29
N LEU A 195 -9.88 8.56 21.20
CA LEU A 195 -8.76 9.19 20.49
C LEU A 195 -7.42 8.91 21.18
N GLU A 196 -7.39 8.90 22.51
CA GLU A 196 -6.20 8.51 23.26
C GLU A 196 -5.83 7.04 23.04
N ARG A 197 -6.81 6.14 22.86
CA ARG A 197 -6.57 4.72 22.54
C ARG A 197 -5.95 4.53 21.16
N ILE A 198 -6.36 5.33 20.18
CA ILE A 198 -5.85 5.24 18.81
C ILE A 198 -4.40 5.73 18.72
N CYS A 199 -4.00 6.67 19.57
CA CYS A 199 -2.65 7.22 19.59
C CYS A 199 -1.64 6.37 20.41
N ALA A 200 -2.09 5.46 21.25
CA ALA A 200 -1.24 4.74 22.22
C ALA A 200 -0.33 3.68 21.60
#